data_AF-A0A382JZT6-F1
#
_entry.id   AF-A0A382JZT6-F1
#
_cell.length_a   1.000
_cell.length_b   1.000
_cell.length_c   1.000
_cell.angle_alpha   90.00
_cell.angle_beta   90.00
_cell.angle_gamma   90.00
#
_symmetry.space_group_name_H-M   'P 1'
#
loop_
_entity.id
_entity.type
_entity.pdbx_description
1 polymer ?
#
loop_
_entity_poly.entity_id
_entity_poly.type
_entity_poly.pdbx_seq_one_letter_code
_entity_poly.pdbx_strand_id
1 'polypeptide(L)'
;PAAFTPGLCLTSQDPEMDVEMAPFSIEHNSEQLPATLSITARGAWAYPFGENDVPIYMADEGHTLPPSLQNADSGLGQSTGPLLPVSWQRLVHDATLLDPELSPDIIVIQDAVQLAGHPGRLVQTIHLIRERFPAALLWAPGLGGPDNCAILSWFGLDLFDLRRSQQAAAHGILLSRDGPRHVDSTSGESADMETQLSEWIASLAATRAAIQAGTIRELVEKQSLNSPRLVEHLRRHDALLSGSAPLSMHVDKGQRFRCHSAVSREDPLVQDWIHRIENEYMPDEIQRETLVLLPCSARKPYSRSQSHRFFRSAIRNRRVHQVMVTSPLGLVPRELEEQWPAAHYDVPVTGDWDDDELTTIRRLVKTLVERVGYTTVINHSGIDFEIETIDTRPDGVGASSKAACEVLRQAIESIEGEPMREKAFLRHS
;
A
#
# COMPACT_ATOMS: atom_id res chain seq x y z
N PRO A 1 10.38 20.85 -13.83
CA PRO A 1 9.72 21.43 -12.62
C PRO A 1 10.82 21.82 -11.62
N ALA A 2 10.66 22.94 -10.90
CA ALA A 2 11.67 23.42 -9.95
C ALA A 2 11.63 22.67 -8.59
N ALA A 3 10.56 21.94 -8.30
CA ALA A 3 10.41 21.13 -7.10
C ALA A 3 9.47 19.93 -7.38
N PHE A 4 9.46 18.95 -6.47
CA PHE A 4 8.61 17.77 -6.53
C PHE A 4 8.03 17.47 -5.15
N THR A 5 6.88 16.80 -5.09
CA THR A 5 6.32 16.29 -3.82
C THR A 5 6.93 14.92 -3.47
N PRO A 6 7.05 14.59 -2.17
CA PRO A 6 6.78 15.47 -1.03
C PRO A 6 7.80 16.62 -0.89
N GLY A 7 7.43 17.72 -0.23
CA GLY A 7 8.32 18.87 -0.01
C GLY A 7 8.05 19.60 1.31
N LEU A 8 8.98 20.46 1.73
CA LEU A 8 8.87 21.24 2.96
C LEU A 8 8.24 22.62 2.73
N CYS A 9 7.65 23.15 3.78
CA CYS A 9 7.18 24.51 3.90
C CYS A 9 7.89 25.17 5.07
N LEU A 10 8.52 26.32 4.83
CA LEU A 10 9.37 27.01 5.81
C LEU A 10 8.68 28.24 6.40
N THR A 11 8.90 28.48 7.67
CA THR A 11 8.60 29.76 8.32
C THR A 11 9.81 30.70 8.25
N SER A 12 9.63 31.97 8.63
CA SER A 12 10.74 32.93 8.73
C SER A 12 11.78 32.58 9.80
N GLN A 13 11.46 31.64 10.70
CA GLN A 13 12.36 31.18 11.78
C GLN A 13 13.12 29.91 11.40
N ASP A 14 12.74 29.27 10.29
CA ASP A 14 13.38 28.04 9.85
C ASP A 14 14.70 28.34 9.13
N PRO A 15 15.69 27.42 9.19
CA PRO A 15 16.91 27.60 8.43
C PRO A 15 16.64 27.57 6.93
N GLU A 16 17.43 28.30 6.16
CA GLU A 16 17.27 28.39 4.71
C GLU A 16 17.49 27.02 4.04
N MET A 17 16.66 26.73 3.04
CA MET A 17 16.80 25.57 2.17
C MET A 17 16.50 25.94 0.73
N ASP A 18 17.05 25.20 -0.22
CA ASP A 18 16.77 25.41 -1.64
C ASP A 18 15.31 25.09 -2.00
N VAL A 19 14.82 25.69 -3.08
CA VAL A 19 13.42 25.59 -3.54
C VAL A 19 13.01 24.16 -3.89
N GLU A 20 13.97 23.33 -4.32
CA GLU A 20 13.74 21.92 -4.65
C GLU A 20 13.27 21.11 -3.43
N MET A 21 13.73 21.47 -2.23
CA MET A 21 13.42 20.77 -0.98
C MET A 21 12.27 21.47 -0.24
N ALA A 22 12.28 22.80 -0.25
CA ALA A 22 11.30 23.62 0.42
C ALA A 22 10.58 24.53 -0.58
N PRO A 23 9.56 24.01 -1.28
CA PRO A 23 8.85 24.78 -2.29
C PRO A 23 8.08 26.01 -1.77
N PHE A 24 7.65 26.01 -0.51
CA PHE A 24 6.77 27.06 0.00
C PHE A 24 7.31 27.73 1.26
N SER A 25 6.91 28.98 1.47
CA SER A 25 7.04 29.69 2.75
C SER A 25 5.67 29.85 3.39
N ILE A 26 5.60 29.80 4.72
CA ILE A 26 4.37 29.95 5.52
C ILE A 26 4.51 31.17 6.42
N GLU A 27 3.44 31.96 6.49
CA GLU A 27 3.23 32.96 7.52
C GLU A 27 1.91 32.67 8.25
N HIS A 28 1.94 32.72 9.58
CA HIS A 28 0.76 32.55 10.40
C HIS A 28 0.64 33.73 11.35
N ASN A 29 -0.41 34.53 11.19
CA ASN A 29 -0.68 35.71 11.99
C ASN A 29 -1.87 35.45 12.91
N SER A 30 -1.63 35.53 14.21
CA SER A 30 -2.65 35.34 15.27
C SER A 30 -2.86 36.60 16.11
N GLU A 31 -2.41 37.76 15.63
CA GLU A 31 -2.63 39.06 16.29
C GLU A 31 -4.11 39.47 16.29
N GLN A 32 -4.86 39.00 15.28
CA GLN A 32 -6.30 39.17 15.16
C GLN A 32 -6.98 37.79 15.13
N LEU A 33 -8.23 37.72 15.59
CA LEU A 33 -9.05 36.52 15.56
C LEU A 33 -10.17 36.68 14.52
N PRO A 34 -10.37 35.70 13.63
CA PRO A 34 -9.61 34.45 13.50
C PRO A 34 -8.18 34.66 12.97
N ALA A 35 -7.29 33.72 13.27
CA ALA A 35 -5.93 33.75 12.76
C ALA A 35 -5.91 33.63 11.23
N THR A 36 -4.91 34.22 10.60
CA THR A 36 -4.71 34.15 9.16
C THR A 36 -3.47 33.32 8.84
N LEU A 37 -3.60 32.51 7.79
CA LEU A 37 -2.55 31.66 7.26
C LEU A 37 -2.27 32.08 5.82
N SER A 38 -1.00 32.30 5.50
CA SER A 38 -0.55 32.50 4.13
C SER A 38 0.49 31.46 3.74
N ILE A 39 0.43 31.02 2.49
CA ILE A 39 1.42 30.14 1.86
C ILE A 39 1.89 30.83 0.59
N THR A 40 3.19 31.04 0.47
CA THR A 40 3.82 31.71 -0.67
C THR A 40 4.73 30.73 -1.38
N ALA A 41 4.57 30.58 -2.70
CA ALA A 41 5.50 29.80 -3.51
C ALA A 41 6.91 30.41 -3.44
N ARG A 42 7.96 29.59 -3.50
CA ARG A 42 9.36 30.08 -3.52
C ARG A 42 10.00 30.01 -4.91
N GLY A 43 9.24 29.55 -5.91
CA GLY A 43 9.65 29.51 -7.32
C GLY A 43 8.60 30.13 -8.23
N ALA A 44 9.01 30.47 -9.46
CA ALA A 44 8.12 31.00 -10.48
C ALA A 44 7.21 29.89 -11.02
N TRP A 45 6.02 29.74 -10.45
CA TRP A 45 5.07 28.65 -10.77
C TRP A 45 3.75 29.09 -11.38
N ALA A 46 3.49 30.40 -11.45
CA ALA A 46 2.43 30.94 -12.29
C ALA A 46 2.97 31.22 -13.68
N TYR A 47 2.27 30.79 -14.73
CA TYR A 47 2.57 31.22 -16.10
C TYR A 47 2.39 32.74 -16.21
N PRO A 48 3.37 33.50 -16.75
CA PRO A 48 4.42 33.09 -17.70
C PRO A 48 5.77 32.67 -17.08
N PHE A 49 5.78 32.32 -15.79
CA PHE A 49 6.95 31.90 -15.00
C PHE A 49 7.99 33.02 -14.85
N GLY A 50 7.50 34.25 -14.71
CA GLY A 50 8.34 35.40 -14.39
C GLY A 50 8.78 35.38 -12.93
N GLU A 51 9.98 35.87 -12.63
CA GLU A 51 10.52 35.96 -11.26
C GLU A 51 9.64 36.81 -10.32
N ASN A 52 8.78 37.67 -10.86
CA ASN A 52 7.89 38.56 -10.11
C ASN A 52 6.44 38.05 -9.96
N ASP A 53 6.12 36.87 -10.51
CA ASP A 53 4.76 36.30 -10.49
C ASP A 53 4.72 35.04 -9.61
N VAL A 54 4.77 35.28 -8.31
CA VAL A 54 4.84 34.26 -7.27
C VAL A 54 3.45 34.08 -6.65
N PRO A 55 2.81 32.91 -6.78
CA PRO A 55 1.53 32.64 -6.15
C PRO A 55 1.59 32.83 -4.63
N ILE A 56 0.64 33.60 -4.11
CA ILE A 56 0.39 33.77 -2.67
C ILE A 56 -1.04 33.29 -2.41
N TYR A 57 -1.17 32.33 -1.51
CA TYR A 57 -2.44 31.80 -1.08
C TYR A 57 -2.72 32.28 0.34
N MET A 58 -3.93 32.74 0.63
CA MET A 58 -4.32 33.26 1.94
C MET A 58 -5.65 32.66 2.37
N ALA A 59 -5.78 32.39 3.67
CA ALA A 59 -7.00 31.90 4.29
C ALA A 59 -7.13 32.37 5.74
N ASP A 60 -8.37 32.59 6.16
CA ASP A 60 -8.76 32.70 7.55
C ASP A 60 -9.01 31.30 8.11
N GLU A 61 -8.31 30.98 9.20
CA GLU A 61 -8.33 29.66 9.83
C GLU A 61 -9.61 29.38 10.62
N GLY A 62 -10.43 30.41 10.86
CA GLY A 62 -11.60 30.35 11.73
C GLY A 62 -11.25 29.88 13.15
N HIS A 63 -12.25 29.36 13.87
CA HIS A 63 -12.04 28.71 15.16
C HIS A 63 -12.11 27.19 15.02
N THR A 64 -10.97 26.54 15.18
CA THR A 64 -10.86 25.08 15.18
C THR A 64 -11.22 24.53 16.55
N LEU A 65 -12.29 23.73 16.68
CA LEU A 65 -12.54 22.97 17.91
C LEU A 65 -11.81 21.62 17.85
N PRO A 66 -11.38 21.06 19.01
CA PRO A 66 -10.75 19.75 19.03
C PRO A 66 -11.71 18.66 18.52
N PRO A 67 -11.19 17.56 17.92
CA PRO A 67 -12.00 16.45 17.40
C PRO A 67 -12.93 15.76 18.43
N SER A 68 -12.76 16.04 19.72
CA SER A 68 -13.62 15.56 20.80
C SER A 68 -14.94 16.33 20.90
N LEU A 69 -15.00 17.57 20.39
CA LEU A 69 -16.19 18.44 20.41
C LEU A 69 -16.94 18.42 19.07
N GLN A 70 -17.00 17.25 18.43
CA GLN A 70 -17.53 17.11 17.08
C GLN A 70 -18.99 17.60 16.93
N ASN A 71 -19.81 17.67 17.98
CA ASN A 71 -21.22 18.09 17.86
C ASN A 71 -21.43 19.61 18.03
N ALA A 72 -20.35 20.38 18.24
CA ALA A 72 -20.42 21.82 18.34
C ALA A 72 -20.23 22.47 16.96
N ASP A 73 -20.86 23.62 16.74
CA ASP A 73 -20.61 24.50 15.59
C ASP A 73 -19.87 25.74 16.11
N SER A 74 -18.74 26.07 15.50
CA SER A 74 -17.95 27.24 15.91
C SER A 74 -18.56 28.55 15.44
N GLY A 75 -19.51 28.53 14.49
CA GLY A 75 -20.31 29.68 14.04
C GLY A 75 -19.51 30.79 13.35
N LEU A 76 -18.23 30.59 13.08
CA LEU A 76 -17.32 31.56 12.44
C LEU A 76 -16.74 30.93 11.17
N GLY A 77 -17.05 31.55 10.02
CA GLY A 77 -16.72 31.01 8.71
C GLY A 77 -15.22 30.87 8.48
N GLN A 78 -14.79 29.67 8.10
CA GLN A 78 -13.44 29.40 7.58
C GLN A 78 -13.41 29.68 6.07
N SER A 79 -12.28 30.12 5.53
CA SER A 79 -12.19 30.43 4.09
C SER A 79 -12.50 29.21 3.21
N THR A 80 -13.08 29.45 2.04
CA THR A 80 -13.41 28.46 0.98
C THR A 80 -12.66 28.79 -0.32
N GLY A 81 -11.39 29.16 -0.22
CA GLY A 81 -10.57 29.66 -1.32
C GLY A 81 -9.51 28.67 -1.82
N PRO A 82 -8.54 29.16 -2.62
CA PRO A 82 -7.40 28.38 -3.10
C PRO A 82 -6.56 27.74 -1.97
N LEU A 83 -6.47 28.41 -0.82
CA LEU A 83 -6.02 27.82 0.44
C LEU A 83 -7.24 27.45 1.27
N LEU A 84 -7.37 26.17 1.61
CA LEU A 84 -8.52 25.63 2.32
C LEU A 84 -8.09 25.00 3.65
N PRO A 85 -8.24 25.72 4.78
CA PRO A 85 -8.04 25.15 6.11
C PRO A 85 -9.20 24.22 6.45
N VAL A 86 -8.89 23.00 6.86
CA VAL A 86 -9.88 21.97 7.17
C VAL A 86 -9.56 21.38 8.53
N SER A 87 -10.61 21.15 9.31
CA SER A 87 -10.57 20.38 10.53
C SER A 87 -11.55 19.21 10.47
N TRP A 88 -11.44 18.27 11.39
CA TRP A 88 -12.41 17.17 11.47
C TRP A 88 -13.84 17.67 11.67
N GLN A 89 -14.03 18.69 12.52
CA GLN A 89 -15.34 19.30 12.72
C GLN A 89 -15.88 19.89 11.41
N ARG A 90 -15.04 20.60 10.65
CA ARG A 90 -15.42 21.18 9.36
C ARG A 90 -15.83 20.10 8.36
N LEU A 91 -15.06 19.02 8.25
CA LEU A 91 -15.38 17.90 7.36
C LEU A 91 -16.74 17.26 7.65
N VAL A 92 -17.15 17.23 8.92
CA VAL A 92 -18.40 16.59 9.33
C VAL A 92 -19.61 17.51 9.14
N HIS A 93 -19.47 18.83 9.31
CA HIS A 93 -20.61 19.76 9.38
C HIS A 93 -20.70 20.77 8.26
N ASP A 94 -19.59 21.09 7.59
CA ASP A 94 -19.57 22.15 6.58
C ASP A 94 -19.98 21.61 5.21
N ALA A 95 -21.28 21.74 4.91
CA ALA A 95 -21.83 21.35 3.62
C ALA A 95 -21.22 22.11 2.42
N THR A 96 -20.54 23.26 2.65
CA THR A 96 -19.89 23.99 1.56
C THR A 96 -18.71 23.22 0.96
N LEU A 97 -18.12 22.27 1.70
CA LEU A 97 -17.07 21.38 1.18
C LEU A 97 -17.57 20.43 0.07
N LEU A 98 -18.89 20.23 -0.01
CA LEU A 98 -19.55 19.42 -1.04
C LEU A 98 -19.90 20.23 -2.30
N ASP A 99 -19.68 21.55 -2.32
CA ASP A 99 -19.92 22.37 -3.51
C ASP A 99 -19.02 21.90 -4.65
N PRO A 100 -19.57 21.40 -5.78
CA PRO A 100 -18.79 20.87 -6.89
C PRO A 100 -17.80 21.88 -7.49
N GLU A 101 -18.07 23.18 -7.38
CA GLU A 101 -17.22 24.25 -7.92
C GLU A 101 -16.03 24.61 -7.00
N LEU A 102 -16.01 24.10 -5.76
CA LEU A 102 -14.89 24.30 -4.86
C LEU A 102 -13.65 23.53 -5.35
N SER A 103 -12.61 24.27 -5.75
CA SER A 103 -11.36 23.74 -6.28
C SER A 103 -10.14 24.37 -5.57
N PRO A 104 -9.81 23.91 -4.35
CA PRO A 104 -8.65 24.42 -3.63
C PRO A 104 -7.36 23.92 -4.30
N ASP A 105 -6.32 24.76 -4.25
CA ASP A 105 -4.97 24.41 -4.70
C ASP A 105 -4.18 23.75 -3.57
N ILE A 106 -4.39 24.20 -2.32
CA ILE A 106 -3.72 23.70 -1.12
C ILE A 106 -4.74 23.51 0.00
N ILE A 107 -4.74 22.34 0.63
CA ILE A 107 -5.58 21.99 1.78
C ILE A 107 -4.70 21.81 3.01
N VAL A 108 -5.11 22.40 4.13
CA VAL A 108 -4.38 22.33 5.40
C VAL A 108 -5.22 21.60 6.44
N ILE A 109 -4.75 20.47 6.95
CA ILE A 109 -5.41 19.72 8.04
C ILE A 109 -4.97 20.31 9.38
N GLN A 110 -5.72 21.27 9.90
CA GLN A 110 -5.34 22.08 11.06
C GLN A 110 -5.17 21.27 12.35
N ASP A 111 -6.00 20.25 12.54
CA ASP A 111 -6.05 19.40 13.74
C ASP A 111 -5.36 18.04 13.52
N ALA A 112 -4.43 17.95 12.57
CA ALA A 112 -3.78 16.71 12.18
C ALA A 112 -3.07 15.97 13.33
N VAL A 113 -2.40 16.70 14.23
CA VAL A 113 -1.72 16.11 15.39
C VAL A 113 -2.73 15.46 16.34
N GLN A 114 -3.88 16.10 16.56
CA GLN A 114 -4.97 15.57 17.37
C GLN A 114 -5.60 14.35 16.69
N LEU A 115 -5.82 14.41 15.37
CA LEU A 115 -6.36 13.30 14.59
C LEU A 115 -5.45 12.07 14.60
N ALA A 116 -4.13 12.26 14.54
CA ALA A 116 -3.15 11.18 14.66
C ALA A 116 -3.24 10.46 16.03
N GLY A 117 -3.65 11.18 17.08
CA GLY A 117 -3.91 10.60 18.40
C GLY A 117 -5.18 9.74 18.48
N HIS A 118 -6.09 9.84 17.51
CA HIS A 118 -7.35 9.11 17.50
C HIS A 118 -7.33 7.94 16.49
N PRO A 119 -7.65 6.70 16.92
CA PRO A 119 -7.64 5.54 16.03
C PRO A 119 -8.43 5.74 14.74
N GLY A 120 -7.78 5.50 13.59
CA GLY A 120 -8.37 5.62 12.25
C GLY A 120 -8.69 7.03 11.74
N ARG A 121 -8.78 8.06 12.58
CA ARG A 121 -9.29 9.39 12.16
C ARG A 121 -8.39 10.08 11.16
N LEU A 122 -7.07 10.03 11.35
CA LEU A 122 -6.12 10.65 10.42
C LEU A 122 -6.24 10.08 9.01
N VAL A 123 -6.18 8.76 8.88
CA VAL A 123 -6.22 8.09 7.56
C VAL A 123 -7.57 8.26 6.88
N GLN A 124 -8.66 8.23 7.64
CA GLN A 124 -10.01 8.52 7.13
C GLN A 124 -10.12 9.97 6.63
N THR A 125 -9.58 10.92 7.39
CA THR A 125 -9.57 12.35 7.01
C THR A 125 -8.84 12.57 5.70
N ILE A 126 -7.63 12.02 5.58
CA ILE A 126 -6.82 12.16 4.36
C ILE A 126 -7.55 11.51 3.18
N HIS A 127 -8.10 10.31 3.35
CA HIS A 127 -8.84 9.60 2.30
C HIS A 127 -10.04 10.42 1.79
N LEU A 128 -10.90 10.93 2.68
CA LEU A 128 -12.05 11.75 2.30
C LEU A 128 -11.63 13.02 1.53
N ILE A 129 -10.56 13.68 1.99
CA ILE A 129 -10.02 14.86 1.30
C ILE A 129 -9.50 14.48 -0.09
N ARG A 130 -8.76 13.37 -0.23
CA ARG A 130 -8.21 12.91 -1.50
C ARG A 130 -9.27 12.45 -2.49
N GLU A 131 -10.37 11.87 -2.03
CA GLU A 131 -11.51 11.55 -2.89
C GLU A 131 -12.21 12.81 -3.41
N ARG A 132 -12.38 13.83 -2.56
CA ARG A 132 -13.07 15.07 -2.94
C ARG A 132 -12.19 16.01 -3.77
N PHE A 133 -10.91 16.13 -3.42
CA PHE A 133 -9.94 17.09 -3.96
C PHE A 133 -8.63 16.39 -4.38
N PRO A 134 -8.64 15.51 -5.38
CA PRO A 134 -7.48 14.69 -5.74
C PRO A 134 -6.28 15.49 -6.26
N ALA A 135 -6.50 16.70 -6.80
CA ALA A 135 -5.46 17.54 -7.38
C ALA A 135 -4.81 18.54 -6.38
N ALA A 136 -5.44 18.78 -5.23
CA ALA A 136 -4.96 19.75 -4.25
C ALA A 136 -3.73 19.23 -3.51
N LEU A 137 -2.77 20.11 -3.21
CA LEU A 137 -1.68 19.78 -2.32
C LEU A 137 -2.19 19.63 -0.88
N LEU A 138 -1.77 18.58 -0.18
CA LEU A 138 -2.19 18.33 1.20
C LEU A 138 -1.06 18.57 2.19
N TRP A 139 -1.31 19.42 3.19
CA TRP A 139 -0.41 19.71 4.30
C TRP A 139 -1.05 19.37 5.66
N ALA A 140 -0.30 18.73 6.55
CA ALA A 140 -0.68 18.48 7.94
C ALA A 140 0.36 19.12 8.89
N PRO A 141 0.12 20.36 9.34
CA PRO A 141 1.09 21.09 10.14
C PRO A 141 1.54 20.33 11.40
N GLY A 142 2.85 20.24 11.62
CA GLY A 142 3.47 19.65 12.81
C GLY A 142 3.34 18.12 12.98
N LEU A 143 2.72 17.41 12.03
CA LEU A 143 2.58 15.95 12.08
C LEU A 143 3.85 15.22 11.59
N GLY A 144 4.51 15.79 10.59
CA GLY A 144 5.58 15.17 9.83
C GLY A 144 6.95 15.17 10.50
N GLY A 145 7.76 14.18 10.17
CA GLY A 145 9.18 14.08 10.48
C GLY A 145 9.91 13.19 9.47
N PRO A 146 11.26 13.19 9.47
CA PRO A 146 12.04 12.31 8.61
C PRO A 146 11.68 10.82 8.77
N ASP A 147 11.29 10.42 9.98
CA ASP A 147 10.89 9.06 10.38
C ASP A 147 9.54 8.59 9.82
N ASN A 148 8.65 9.51 9.39
CA ASN A 148 7.31 9.16 8.92
C ASN A 148 6.95 9.78 7.55
N CYS A 149 7.90 10.45 6.89
CA CYS A 149 7.71 11.10 5.61
C CYS A 149 7.11 10.17 4.54
N ALA A 150 7.62 8.94 4.39
CA ALA A 150 7.17 8.03 3.34
C ALA A 150 5.77 7.48 3.64
N ILE A 151 5.48 7.11 4.88
CA ILE A 151 4.14 6.61 5.27
C ILE A 151 3.07 7.70 5.20
N LEU A 152 3.38 8.92 5.61
CA LEU A 152 2.46 10.05 5.44
C LEU A 152 2.26 10.42 3.97
N SER A 153 3.31 10.37 3.16
CA SER A 153 3.20 10.54 1.71
C SER A 153 2.37 9.44 1.05
N TRP A 154 2.50 8.20 1.53
CA TRP A 154 1.69 7.05 1.08
C TRP A 154 0.21 7.23 1.38
N PHE A 155 -0.14 7.80 2.53
CA PHE A 155 -1.53 8.15 2.83
C PHE A 155 -2.04 9.30 1.94
N GLY A 156 -1.12 10.08 1.36
CA GLY A 156 -1.42 11.18 0.46
C GLY A 156 -1.14 12.55 1.06
N LEU A 157 -0.12 12.73 1.89
CA LEU A 157 0.41 14.07 2.24
C LEU A 157 1.49 14.51 1.24
N ASP A 158 1.45 15.77 0.83
CA ASP A 158 2.43 16.33 -0.12
C ASP A 158 3.43 17.26 0.56
N LEU A 159 2.97 17.99 1.56
CA LEU A 159 3.70 19.07 2.18
C LEU A 159 3.95 18.76 3.66
N PHE A 160 5.13 19.16 4.12
CA PHE A 160 5.65 18.93 5.45
C PHE A 160 6.24 20.22 6.02
N ASP A 161 6.50 20.27 7.33
CA ASP A 161 7.17 21.41 7.97
C ASP A 161 8.18 20.92 9.02
N LEU A 162 8.89 21.88 9.62
CA LEU A 162 9.96 21.60 10.58
C LEU A 162 9.50 21.68 12.05
N ARG A 163 8.21 21.90 12.35
CA ARG A 163 7.74 22.14 13.73
C ARG A 163 8.06 20.96 14.65
N ARG A 164 7.86 19.72 14.17
CA ARG A 164 8.17 18.51 14.96
C ARG A 164 9.68 18.35 15.17
N SER A 165 10.50 18.68 14.16
CA SER A 165 11.97 18.67 14.26
C SER A 165 12.49 19.73 15.24
N GLN A 166 11.92 20.94 15.22
CA GLN A 166 12.24 21.99 16.19
C GLN A 166 11.91 21.56 17.62
N GLN A 167 10.73 20.96 17.83
CA GLN A 167 10.34 20.42 19.13
C GLN A 167 11.30 19.32 19.59
N ALA A 168 11.68 18.40 18.69
CA ALA A 168 12.63 17.33 19.00
C ALA A 168 14.01 17.89 19.36
N ALA A 169 14.52 18.84 18.58
CA ALA A 169 15.79 19.52 18.82
C ALA A 169 15.82 20.21 20.19
N ALA A 170 14.75 20.91 20.57
CA ALA A 170 14.62 21.56 21.87
C ALA A 170 14.66 20.56 23.06
N HIS A 171 14.32 19.29 22.80
CA HIS A 171 14.41 18.20 23.78
C HIS A 171 15.69 17.35 23.65
N GLY A 172 16.63 17.72 22.79
CA GLY A 172 17.85 16.94 22.54
C GLY A 172 17.58 15.58 21.88
N ILE A 173 16.52 15.50 21.07
CA ILE A 173 16.08 14.32 20.33
C ILE A 173 16.34 14.55 18.84
N LEU A 174 17.00 13.59 18.19
CA LEU A 174 17.15 13.55 16.74
C LEU A 174 16.00 12.74 16.12
N LEU A 175 15.32 13.31 15.13
CA LEU A 175 14.35 12.57 14.30
C LEU A 175 15.09 12.00 13.08
N SER A 176 15.61 10.77 13.19
CA SER A 176 16.19 10.10 12.03
C SER A 176 15.12 9.36 11.23
N ARG A 177 15.45 8.89 10.03
CA ARG A 177 14.55 8.03 9.23
C ARG A 177 14.07 6.75 9.93
N ASP A 178 14.81 6.30 10.95
CA ASP A 178 14.52 5.10 11.74
C ASP A 178 13.73 5.41 13.03
N GLY A 179 13.34 6.67 13.25
CA GLY A 179 12.55 7.09 14.39
C GLY A 179 13.24 8.12 15.30
N PRO A 180 12.49 8.66 16.27
CA PRO A 180 13.02 9.57 17.28
C PRO A 180 14.00 8.84 18.22
N ARG A 181 15.17 9.44 18.48
CA ARG A 181 16.15 8.90 19.43
C ARG A 181 16.99 9.99 20.09
N HIS A 182 17.60 9.65 21.22
CA HIS A 182 18.67 10.47 21.77
C HIS A 182 19.92 10.38 20.91
N VAL A 183 20.70 11.45 20.92
CA VAL A 183 21.99 11.51 20.25
C VAL A 183 23.01 10.61 20.93
N ASP A 184 23.90 10.00 20.15
CA ASP A 184 25.05 9.31 20.68
C ASP A 184 26.15 10.31 21.08
N SER A 185 26.37 10.42 22.39
CA SER A 185 27.39 11.30 22.96
C SER A 185 28.83 10.96 22.56
N THR A 186 29.08 9.78 21.99
CA THR A 186 30.44 9.31 21.66
C THR A 186 30.88 9.59 20.22
N SER A 187 29.94 9.88 19.31
CA SER A 187 30.21 10.10 17.89
C SER A 187 30.26 11.57 17.47
N GLY A 188 30.01 12.50 18.41
CA GLY A 188 29.89 13.93 18.11
C GLY A 188 28.56 14.30 17.42
N GLU A 189 27.57 13.41 17.49
CA GLU A 189 26.24 13.63 16.95
C GLU A 189 25.49 14.75 17.70
N SER A 190 24.70 15.52 16.95
CA SER A 190 23.90 16.63 17.46
C SER A 190 22.41 16.42 17.14
N ALA A 191 21.55 17.07 17.92
CA ALA A 191 20.11 17.13 17.67
C ALA A 191 19.68 18.49 17.10
N ASP A 192 20.64 19.36 16.79
CA ASP A 192 20.38 20.70 16.25
C ASP A 192 19.63 20.67 14.91
N MET A 193 19.10 21.84 14.53
CA MET A 193 18.31 21.96 13.32
C MET A 193 19.10 21.67 12.05
N GLU A 194 20.41 21.87 12.02
CA GLU A 194 21.26 21.51 10.87
C GLU A 194 21.27 19.98 10.65
N THR A 195 21.39 19.23 11.74
CA THR A 195 21.32 17.76 11.70
C THR A 195 19.91 17.28 11.33
N GLN A 196 18.86 17.91 11.89
CA GLN A 196 17.47 17.58 11.54
C GLN A 196 17.18 17.83 10.04
N LEU A 197 17.72 18.91 9.48
CA LEU A 197 17.58 19.23 8.06
C LEU A 197 18.27 18.21 7.17
N SER A 198 19.44 17.73 7.59
CA SER A 198 20.15 16.66 6.88
C SER A 198 19.32 15.37 6.82
N GLU A 199 18.65 15.00 7.92
CA GLU A 199 17.70 13.87 7.94
C GLU A 199 16.49 14.11 7.04
N TRP A 200 15.93 15.32 7.03
CA TRP A 200 14.84 15.70 6.13
C TRP A 200 15.22 15.58 4.65
N ILE A 201 16.37 16.12 4.25
CA ILE A 201 16.86 16.03 2.88
C ILE A 201 17.01 14.56 2.46
N ALA A 202 17.61 13.73 3.33
CA ALA A 202 17.77 12.30 3.07
C ALA A 202 16.42 11.56 2.98
N SER A 203 15.43 11.95 3.80
CA SER A 203 14.11 11.33 3.81
C SER A 203 13.25 11.73 2.62
N LEU A 204 13.24 13.01 2.24
CA LEU A 204 12.57 13.50 1.04
C LEU A 204 13.16 12.85 -0.22
N ALA A 205 14.49 12.81 -0.33
CA ALA A 205 15.16 12.18 -1.46
C ALA A 205 14.81 10.68 -1.57
N ALA A 206 14.85 9.94 -0.45
CA ALA A 206 14.47 8.52 -0.42
C ALA A 206 13.00 8.31 -0.80
N THR A 207 12.09 9.15 -0.28
CA THR A 207 10.66 9.07 -0.56
C THR A 207 10.37 9.35 -2.04
N ARG A 208 10.90 10.44 -2.59
CA ARG A 208 10.74 10.82 -4.01
C ARG A 208 11.29 9.73 -4.94
N ALA A 209 12.47 9.20 -4.64
CA ALA A 209 13.08 8.11 -5.42
C ALA A 209 12.21 6.84 -5.36
N ALA A 210 11.66 6.50 -4.19
CA ALA A 210 10.78 5.34 -4.04
C ALA A 210 9.43 5.52 -4.75
N ILE A 211 8.86 6.73 -4.78
CA ILE A 211 7.67 7.04 -5.59
C ILE A 211 7.99 6.84 -7.08
N GLN A 212 9.08 7.44 -7.57
CA GLN A 212 9.47 7.35 -8.98
C GLN A 212 9.76 5.90 -9.41
N ALA A 213 10.34 5.09 -8.51
CA ALA A 213 10.62 3.69 -8.77
C ALA A 213 9.40 2.76 -8.56
N GLY A 214 8.26 3.26 -8.07
CA GLY A 214 7.11 2.45 -7.72
C GLY A 214 7.32 1.52 -6.52
N THR A 215 8.24 1.86 -5.61
CA THR A 215 8.65 1.03 -4.46
C THR A 215 8.38 1.71 -3.11
N ILE A 216 7.57 2.77 -3.08
CA ILE A 216 7.26 3.51 -1.84
C ILE A 216 6.71 2.59 -0.74
N ARG A 217 5.90 1.58 -1.08
CA ARG A 217 5.36 0.62 -0.10
C ARG A 217 6.45 -0.04 0.76
N GLU A 218 7.60 -0.37 0.18
CA GLU A 218 8.71 -0.99 0.93
C GLU A 218 9.32 -0.04 1.96
N LEU A 219 9.37 1.26 1.63
CA LEU A 219 9.84 2.29 2.55
C LEU A 219 8.79 2.56 3.65
N VAL A 220 7.50 2.52 3.28
CA VAL A 220 6.37 2.64 4.21
C VAL A 220 6.39 1.52 5.24
N GLU A 221 6.57 0.27 4.82
CA GLU A 221 6.64 -0.87 5.74
C GLU A 221 7.79 -0.72 6.74
N LYS A 222 8.96 -0.26 6.29
CA LYS A 222 10.10 0.03 7.17
C LYS A 222 9.76 1.13 8.18
N GLN A 223 9.26 2.27 7.71
CA GLN A 223 8.92 3.40 8.59
C GLN A 223 7.72 3.12 9.51
N SER A 224 6.82 2.21 9.13
CA SER A 224 5.67 1.85 9.95
C SER A 224 6.08 1.35 11.34
N LEU A 225 7.26 0.71 11.43
CA LEU A 225 7.79 0.14 12.66
C LEU A 225 8.42 1.19 13.59
N ASN A 226 8.56 2.44 13.16
CA ASN A 226 9.13 3.52 13.98
C ASN A 226 8.23 3.89 15.18
N SER A 227 6.93 3.55 15.15
CA SER A 227 6.08 3.63 16.34
C SER A 227 4.84 2.74 16.28
N PRO A 228 4.26 2.33 17.43
CA PRO A 228 3.00 1.57 17.45
C PRO A 228 1.83 2.30 16.75
N ARG A 229 1.88 3.63 16.70
CA ARG A 229 0.82 4.44 16.09
C ARG A 229 0.91 4.43 14.56
N LEU A 230 2.11 4.43 14.01
CA LEU A 230 2.30 4.27 12.55
C LEU A 230 1.88 2.87 12.08
N VAL A 231 2.17 1.82 12.85
CA VAL A 231 1.65 0.46 12.57
C VAL A 231 0.12 0.46 12.51
N GLU A 232 -0.53 1.10 13.49
CA GLU A 232 -2.00 1.19 13.48
C GLU A 232 -2.51 1.97 12.29
N HIS A 233 -1.91 3.12 11.98
CA HIS A 233 -2.33 3.95 10.87
C HIS A 233 -2.23 3.19 9.54
N LEU A 234 -1.12 2.47 9.31
CA LEU A 234 -0.95 1.66 8.10
C LEU A 234 -2.03 0.59 7.98
N ARG A 235 -2.30 -0.15 9.05
CA ARG A 235 -3.35 -1.19 9.06
C ARG A 235 -4.73 -0.62 8.80
N ARG A 236 -5.06 0.52 9.40
CA ARG A 236 -6.35 1.21 9.19
C ARG A 236 -6.48 1.72 7.76
N HIS A 237 -5.41 2.28 7.22
CA HIS A 237 -5.36 2.74 5.83
C HIS A 237 -5.55 1.58 4.86
N ASP A 238 -4.80 0.49 5.02
CA ASP A 238 -4.89 -0.67 4.13
C ASP A 238 -6.28 -1.33 4.18
N ALA A 239 -6.86 -1.45 5.37
CA ALA A 239 -8.23 -1.94 5.55
C ALA A 239 -9.28 -1.02 4.90
N LEU A 240 -9.07 0.30 4.94
CA LEU A 240 -9.95 1.27 4.28
C LEU A 240 -9.90 1.13 2.75
N LEU A 241 -8.73 0.85 2.20
CA LEU A 241 -8.52 0.70 0.75
C LEU A 241 -8.86 -0.67 0.19
N SER A 242 -8.92 -1.73 1.01
CA SER A 242 -9.18 -3.10 0.54
C SER A 242 -10.54 -3.29 -0.13
N GLY A 243 -11.46 -2.32 -0.02
CA GLY A 243 -12.76 -2.31 -0.71
C GLY A 243 -12.77 -1.63 -2.08
N SER A 244 -11.65 -1.04 -2.51
CA SER A 244 -11.55 -0.27 -3.75
C SER A 244 -10.54 -0.89 -4.70
N ALA A 245 -10.85 -0.89 -5.99
CA ALA A 245 -9.92 -1.37 -7.01
C ALA A 245 -8.62 -0.54 -7.00
N PRO A 246 -7.44 -1.15 -7.05
CA PRO A 246 -6.18 -0.43 -7.03
C PRO A 246 -6.04 0.43 -8.29
N LEU A 247 -5.58 1.68 -8.11
CA LEU A 247 -5.38 2.63 -9.23
C LEU A 247 -4.36 2.14 -10.26
N SER A 248 -3.40 1.31 -9.83
CA SER A 248 -2.32 0.77 -10.68
C SER A 248 -2.61 -0.67 -11.11
N MET A 249 -3.39 -0.83 -12.18
CA MET A 249 -3.64 -2.15 -12.79
C MET A 249 -2.63 -2.54 -13.87
N HIS A 250 -1.96 -1.55 -14.48
CA HIS A 250 -0.95 -1.75 -15.51
C HIS A 250 0.36 -1.11 -15.05
N VAL A 251 1.43 -1.91 -15.06
CA VAL A 251 2.75 -1.47 -14.62
C VAL A 251 3.80 -1.79 -15.68
N ASP A 252 4.93 -1.10 -15.61
CA ASP A 252 6.07 -1.40 -16.45
C ASP A 252 6.59 -2.83 -16.21
N LYS A 253 7.13 -3.45 -17.27
CA LYS A 253 7.67 -4.82 -17.22
C LYS A 253 8.76 -5.03 -16.15
N GLY A 254 9.47 -3.97 -15.78
CA GLY A 254 10.49 -3.96 -14.74
C GLY A 254 9.93 -3.91 -13.32
N GLN A 255 8.69 -3.47 -13.15
CA GLN A 255 8.06 -3.29 -11.85
C GLN A 255 7.93 -4.62 -11.10
N ARG A 256 8.18 -4.61 -9.79
CA ARG A 256 8.02 -5.77 -8.92
C ARG A 256 7.21 -5.42 -7.69
N PHE A 257 6.30 -6.29 -7.29
CA PHE A 257 5.58 -6.19 -6.02
C PHE A 257 6.33 -7.01 -4.98
N ARG A 258 7.08 -6.34 -4.10
CA ARG A 258 7.96 -7.01 -3.14
C ARG A 258 7.21 -7.34 -1.86
N CYS A 259 7.12 -8.62 -1.56
CA CYS A 259 6.43 -9.18 -0.39
C CYS A 259 7.49 -9.66 0.59
N HIS A 260 8.14 -8.74 1.30
CA HIS A 260 9.25 -9.10 2.19
C HIS A 260 8.80 -9.42 3.61
N SER A 261 7.59 -8.98 4.00
CA SER A 261 7.08 -9.10 5.36
C SER A 261 5.67 -9.67 5.37
N ALA A 262 5.23 -10.12 6.56
CA ALA A 262 3.84 -10.51 6.77
C ALA A 262 2.86 -9.36 6.46
N VAL A 263 3.26 -8.11 6.73
CA VAL A 263 2.44 -6.92 6.49
C VAL A 263 2.20 -6.68 5.00
N SER A 264 3.09 -7.15 4.11
CA SER A 264 2.89 -7.05 2.66
C SER A 264 1.69 -7.89 2.17
N ARG A 265 1.24 -8.90 2.94
CA ARG A 265 0.05 -9.69 2.62
C ARG A 265 -1.25 -8.90 2.82
N GLU A 266 -1.22 -7.91 3.71
CA GLU A 266 -2.34 -7.00 3.96
C GLU A 266 -2.41 -5.84 2.96
N ASP A 267 -1.48 -5.77 1.99
CA ASP A 267 -1.51 -4.73 0.97
C ASP A 267 -2.85 -4.78 0.20
N PRO A 268 -3.52 -3.63 -0.02
CA PRO A 268 -4.79 -3.58 -0.74
C PRO A 268 -4.76 -4.27 -2.11
N LEU A 269 -3.62 -4.27 -2.80
CA LEU A 269 -3.45 -4.96 -4.07
C LEU A 269 -3.55 -6.49 -3.95
N VAL A 270 -3.04 -7.06 -2.84
CA VAL A 270 -3.13 -8.49 -2.55
C VAL A 270 -4.57 -8.83 -2.15
N GLN A 271 -5.19 -8.00 -1.30
CA GLN A 271 -6.56 -8.21 -0.85
C GLN A 271 -7.57 -8.11 -2.00
N ASP A 272 -7.39 -7.18 -2.93
CA ASP A 272 -8.17 -7.09 -4.16
C ASP A 272 -8.05 -8.35 -5.02
N TRP A 273 -6.82 -8.88 -5.20
CA TRP A 273 -6.62 -10.13 -5.94
C TRP A 273 -7.35 -11.30 -5.28
N ILE A 274 -7.16 -11.45 -3.96
CA ILE A 274 -7.82 -12.50 -3.16
C ILE A 274 -9.34 -12.37 -3.30
N HIS A 275 -9.89 -11.15 -3.18
CA HIS A 275 -11.31 -10.89 -3.32
C HIS A 275 -11.85 -11.30 -4.70
N ARG A 276 -11.16 -10.91 -5.77
CA ARG A 276 -11.57 -11.26 -7.15
C ARG A 276 -11.52 -12.76 -7.40
N ILE A 277 -10.47 -13.44 -6.94
CA ILE A 277 -10.38 -14.90 -7.07
C ILE A 277 -11.44 -15.59 -6.21
N GLU A 278 -11.74 -15.06 -5.03
CA GLU A 278 -12.71 -15.64 -4.12
C GLU A 278 -14.16 -15.43 -4.55
N ASN A 279 -14.50 -14.30 -5.14
CA ASN A 279 -15.92 -13.91 -5.31
C ASN A 279 -16.34 -13.80 -6.78
N GLU A 280 -15.42 -13.49 -7.70
CA GLU A 280 -15.78 -13.10 -9.07
C GLU A 280 -15.27 -14.07 -10.14
N TYR A 281 -14.06 -14.63 -9.95
CA TYR A 281 -13.41 -15.43 -10.97
C TYR A 281 -14.21 -16.70 -11.31
N MET A 282 -14.34 -16.96 -12.61
CA MET A 282 -14.87 -18.21 -13.17
C MET A 282 -13.97 -18.63 -14.35
N PRO A 283 -13.57 -19.91 -14.43
CA PRO A 283 -12.89 -20.43 -15.62
C PRO A 283 -13.88 -20.60 -16.78
N ASP A 284 -13.33 -20.88 -17.96
CA ASP A 284 -14.14 -21.21 -19.15
C ASP A 284 -15.03 -22.43 -18.87
N GLU A 285 -16.20 -22.49 -19.51
CA GLU A 285 -17.16 -23.60 -19.34
C GLU A 285 -16.52 -24.97 -19.59
N ILE A 286 -15.62 -25.06 -20.57
CA ILE A 286 -14.94 -26.33 -20.90
C ILE A 286 -13.99 -26.80 -19.80
N GLN A 287 -13.64 -25.93 -18.85
CA GLN A 287 -12.68 -26.17 -17.78
C GLN A 287 -13.33 -26.47 -16.42
N ARG A 288 -14.67 -26.51 -16.32
CA ARG A 288 -15.38 -26.57 -15.02
C ARG A 288 -15.52 -27.98 -14.43
N GLU A 289 -15.09 -29.01 -15.14
CA GLU A 289 -15.22 -30.40 -14.67
C GLU A 289 -14.07 -30.81 -13.75
N THR A 290 -12.82 -30.56 -14.17
CA THR A 290 -11.61 -31.01 -13.46
C THR A 290 -10.67 -29.87 -13.11
N LEU A 291 -10.33 -29.75 -11.82
CA LEU A 291 -9.34 -28.83 -11.28
C LEU A 291 -8.03 -29.55 -10.97
N VAL A 292 -6.90 -28.94 -11.34
CA VAL A 292 -5.56 -29.33 -10.86
C VAL A 292 -4.93 -28.18 -10.09
N LEU A 293 -4.60 -28.44 -8.82
CA LEU A 293 -3.84 -27.54 -7.97
C LEU A 293 -2.33 -27.82 -8.13
N LEU A 294 -1.58 -26.84 -8.63
CA LEU A 294 -0.14 -26.92 -8.88
C LEU A 294 0.64 -26.08 -7.88
N PRO A 295 1.89 -26.43 -7.54
CA PRO A 295 2.74 -25.56 -6.76
C PRO A 295 3.23 -24.37 -7.61
N CYS A 296 3.51 -23.24 -6.94
CA CYS A 296 4.12 -22.08 -7.58
C CYS A 296 5.57 -22.37 -8.03
N SER A 297 6.21 -21.37 -8.65
CA SER A 297 7.64 -21.43 -8.98
C SER A 297 8.27 -20.05 -8.91
N ALA A 298 9.58 -19.97 -8.65
CA ALA A 298 10.29 -18.71 -8.51
C ALA A 298 10.20 -17.82 -9.78
N ARG A 299 10.28 -18.45 -10.96
CA ARG A 299 10.16 -17.73 -12.24
C ARG A 299 8.70 -17.51 -12.61
N LYS A 300 8.31 -16.23 -12.77
CA LYS A 300 6.99 -15.78 -13.24
C LYS A 300 7.08 -15.14 -14.63
N PRO A 301 6.02 -15.20 -15.47
CA PRO A 301 4.82 -16.04 -15.30
C PRO A 301 5.19 -17.53 -15.26
N TYR A 302 4.42 -18.33 -14.51
CA TYR A 302 4.86 -19.67 -14.13
C TYR A 302 5.01 -20.61 -15.33
N SER A 303 4.23 -20.47 -16.40
CA SER A 303 4.38 -21.27 -17.63
C SER A 303 5.79 -21.24 -18.24
N ARG A 304 6.60 -20.23 -17.92
CA ARG A 304 7.98 -20.08 -18.39
C ARG A 304 9.01 -20.77 -17.48
N SER A 305 8.62 -21.25 -16.31
CA SER A 305 9.50 -21.98 -15.39
C SER A 305 9.79 -23.40 -15.86
N GLN A 306 10.89 -23.99 -15.38
CA GLN A 306 11.25 -25.36 -15.75
C GLN A 306 10.24 -26.38 -15.22
N SER A 307 9.82 -26.23 -13.96
CA SER A 307 8.84 -27.11 -13.31
C SER A 307 7.51 -27.12 -14.06
N HIS A 308 7.00 -25.96 -14.47
CA HIS A 308 5.71 -25.86 -15.16
C HIS A 308 5.76 -26.39 -16.60
N ARG A 309 6.93 -26.46 -17.25
CA ARG A 309 7.07 -27.20 -18.52
C ARG A 309 6.83 -28.69 -18.33
N PHE A 310 7.26 -29.27 -17.20
CA PHE A 310 6.98 -30.67 -16.87
C PHE A 310 5.49 -30.88 -16.58
N PHE A 311 4.86 -30.01 -15.79
CA PHE A 311 3.42 -30.09 -15.50
C PHE A 311 2.58 -30.04 -16.77
N ARG A 312 2.87 -29.11 -17.69
CA ARG A 312 2.20 -29.04 -19.00
C ARG A 312 2.39 -30.28 -19.88
N SER A 313 3.51 -31.00 -19.70
CA SER A 313 3.74 -32.25 -20.43
C SER A 313 2.90 -33.41 -19.88
N ALA A 314 2.48 -33.33 -18.61
CA ALA A 314 1.58 -34.27 -17.96
C ALA A 314 0.11 -33.89 -18.19
N ILE A 315 -0.23 -32.60 -18.16
CA ILE A 315 -1.58 -32.06 -18.37
C ILE A 315 -1.74 -31.60 -19.82
N ARG A 316 -1.97 -32.55 -20.73
CA ARG A 316 -2.14 -32.24 -22.17
C ARG A 316 -3.55 -31.75 -22.51
N ASN A 317 -4.52 -32.12 -21.70
CA ASN A 317 -5.92 -31.77 -21.91
C ASN A 317 -6.20 -30.31 -21.54
N ARG A 318 -6.79 -29.57 -22.48
CA ARG A 318 -7.14 -28.15 -22.31
C ARG A 318 -8.38 -27.93 -21.44
N ARG A 319 -9.19 -28.97 -21.22
CA ARG A 319 -10.37 -28.96 -20.34
C ARG A 319 -10.02 -29.04 -18.87
N VAL A 320 -8.76 -29.28 -18.54
CA VAL A 320 -8.30 -29.32 -17.16
C VAL A 320 -7.94 -27.91 -16.72
N HIS A 321 -8.67 -27.40 -15.73
CA HIS A 321 -8.36 -26.11 -15.14
C HIS A 321 -7.10 -26.21 -14.28
N GLN A 322 -6.15 -25.28 -14.48
CA GLN A 322 -4.88 -25.28 -13.75
C GLN A 322 -4.81 -24.04 -12.86
N VAL A 323 -4.67 -24.26 -11.55
CA VAL A 323 -4.54 -23.18 -10.56
C VAL A 323 -3.27 -23.38 -9.77
N MET A 324 -2.44 -22.35 -9.70
CA MET A 324 -1.23 -22.33 -8.89
C MET A 324 -1.55 -21.89 -7.47
N VAL A 325 -1.12 -22.69 -6.51
CA VAL A 325 -1.19 -22.36 -5.09
C VAL A 325 0.07 -21.61 -4.69
N THR A 326 -0.09 -20.43 -4.10
CA THR A 326 1.03 -19.52 -3.81
C THR A 326 0.74 -18.55 -2.68
N SER A 327 1.79 -17.91 -2.16
CA SER A 327 1.74 -16.72 -1.30
C SER A 327 2.41 -15.55 -2.05
N PRO A 328 1.94 -14.30 -1.90
CA PRO A 328 0.86 -13.85 -1.01
C PRO A 328 -0.55 -13.97 -1.61
N LEU A 329 -0.67 -14.28 -2.90
CA LEU A 329 -1.93 -14.17 -3.64
C LEU A 329 -2.93 -15.30 -3.38
N GLY A 330 -2.52 -16.35 -2.66
CA GLY A 330 -3.32 -17.54 -2.39
C GLY A 330 -3.43 -18.45 -3.61
N LEU A 331 -4.17 -18.03 -4.63
CA LEU A 331 -4.41 -18.77 -5.86
C LEU A 331 -4.17 -17.91 -7.09
N VAL A 332 -3.54 -18.49 -8.11
CA VAL A 332 -3.35 -17.87 -9.42
C VAL A 332 -3.82 -18.85 -10.50
N PRO A 333 -4.99 -18.64 -11.13
CA PRO A 333 -5.39 -19.38 -12.32
C PRO A 333 -4.41 -19.17 -13.47
N ARG A 334 -4.19 -20.21 -14.29
CA ARG A 334 -3.23 -20.18 -15.39
C ARG A 334 -3.48 -19.05 -16.37
N GLU A 335 -4.74 -18.75 -16.63
CA GLU A 335 -5.20 -17.74 -17.58
C GLU A 335 -4.90 -16.32 -17.09
N LEU A 336 -4.70 -16.15 -15.78
CA LEU A 336 -4.41 -14.86 -15.13
C LEU A 336 -2.93 -14.69 -14.76
N GLU A 337 -2.07 -15.68 -15.00
CA GLU A 337 -0.69 -15.67 -14.48
C GLU A 337 0.21 -14.56 -15.06
N GLU A 338 -0.18 -13.96 -16.19
CA GLU A 338 0.53 -12.84 -16.82
C GLU A 338 0.05 -11.47 -16.30
N GLN A 339 -0.99 -11.42 -15.47
CA GLN A 339 -1.56 -10.17 -14.94
C GLN A 339 -0.78 -9.64 -13.74
N TRP A 340 -0.91 -8.34 -13.48
CA TRP A 340 -0.43 -7.72 -12.25
C TRP A 340 -1.38 -8.04 -11.07
N PRO A 341 -0.87 -8.42 -9.88
CA PRO A 341 0.54 -8.61 -9.51
C PRO A 341 1.10 -10.03 -9.76
N ALA A 342 0.29 -11.00 -10.18
CA ALA A 342 0.68 -12.42 -10.31
C ALA A 342 1.97 -12.69 -11.11
N ALA A 343 2.20 -11.95 -12.19
CA ALA A 343 3.40 -12.08 -13.02
C ALA A 343 4.66 -11.44 -12.41
N HIS A 344 4.52 -10.58 -11.41
CA HIS A 344 5.54 -9.60 -11.03
C HIS A 344 5.80 -9.51 -9.52
N TYR A 345 5.11 -10.26 -8.68
CA TYR A 345 5.42 -10.28 -7.26
C TYR A 345 6.75 -10.99 -6.99
N ASP A 346 7.40 -10.66 -5.87
CA ASP A 346 8.61 -11.30 -5.37
C ASP A 346 8.44 -11.58 -3.88
N VAL A 347 8.84 -12.76 -3.43
CA VAL A 347 8.66 -13.23 -2.05
C VAL A 347 9.86 -14.07 -1.65
N PRO A 348 10.41 -13.92 -0.43
CA PRO A 348 11.45 -14.81 0.06
C PRO A 348 10.90 -16.23 0.21
N VAL A 349 11.44 -17.18 -0.54
CA VAL A 349 11.00 -18.58 -0.50
C VAL A 349 11.80 -19.32 0.57
N THR A 350 11.19 -19.57 1.73
CA THR A 350 11.75 -20.42 2.79
C THR A 350 11.36 -21.88 2.64
N GLY A 351 10.22 -22.14 1.99
CA GLY A 351 9.62 -23.47 1.85
C GLY A 351 8.69 -23.84 3.01
N ASP A 352 8.61 -22.98 4.03
CA ASP A 352 7.69 -23.09 5.16
C ASP A 352 6.47 -22.20 4.92
N TRP A 353 5.29 -22.72 5.28
CA TRP A 353 4.03 -21.98 5.23
C TRP A 353 3.62 -21.58 6.64
N ASP A 354 3.19 -20.34 6.81
CA ASP A 354 2.55 -19.92 8.05
C ASP A 354 1.04 -20.23 8.07
N ASP A 355 0.46 -20.25 9.27
CA ASP A 355 -0.94 -20.64 9.48
C ASP A 355 -1.93 -19.69 8.77
N ASP A 356 -1.60 -18.41 8.66
CA ASP A 356 -2.45 -17.41 8.01
C ASP A 356 -2.45 -17.60 6.48
N GLU A 357 -1.29 -17.93 5.89
CA GLU A 357 -1.16 -18.31 4.49
C GLU A 357 -1.97 -19.58 4.18
N LEU A 358 -1.82 -20.62 4.99
CA LEU A 358 -2.56 -21.87 4.83
C LEU A 358 -4.06 -21.67 4.98
N THR A 359 -4.49 -20.85 5.95
CA THR A 359 -5.90 -20.51 6.16
C THR A 359 -6.49 -19.82 4.94
N THR A 360 -5.78 -18.84 4.39
CA THR A 360 -6.18 -18.13 3.17
C THR A 360 -6.28 -19.08 1.98
N ILE A 361 -5.26 -19.89 1.76
CA ILE A 361 -5.21 -20.85 0.65
C ILE A 361 -6.36 -21.87 0.74
N ARG A 362 -6.57 -22.48 1.91
CA ARG A 362 -7.63 -23.47 2.11
C ARG A 362 -9.02 -22.86 1.89
N ARG A 363 -9.25 -21.65 2.41
CA ARG A 363 -10.49 -20.89 2.19
C ARG A 363 -10.74 -20.63 0.71
N LEU A 364 -9.73 -20.17 -0.02
CA LEU A 364 -9.86 -19.87 -1.45
C LEU A 364 -10.11 -21.13 -2.29
N VAL A 365 -9.40 -22.22 -2.01
CA VAL A 365 -9.61 -23.49 -2.71
C VAL A 365 -11.03 -24.01 -2.49
N LYS A 366 -11.48 -24.06 -1.24
CA LYS A 366 -12.84 -24.48 -0.90
C LYS A 366 -13.89 -23.65 -1.64
N THR A 367 -13.78 -22.33 -1.58
CA THR A 367 -14.75 -21.41 -2.19
C THR A 367 -14.74 -21.52 -3.72
N LEU A 368 -13.57 -21.65 -4.34
CA LEU A 368 -13.46 -21.84 -5.79
C LEU A 368 -14.08 -23.18 -6.22
N VAL A 369 -13.83 -24.25 -5.46
CA VAL A 369 -14.36 -25.58 -5.79
C VAL A 369 -15.88 -25.62 -5.70
N GLU A 370 -16.44 -25.08 -4.62
CA GLU A 370 -17.89 -25.01 -4.41
C GLU A 370 -18.58 -24.12 -5.45
N ARG A 371 -18.00 -22.94 -5.75
CA ARG A 371 -18.60 -21.99 -6.72
C ARG A 371 -18.59 -22.53 -8.14
N VAL A 372 -17.48 -23.09 -8.60
CA VAL A 372 -17.36 -23.58 -9.98
C VAL A 372 -18.10 -24.91 -10.15
N GLY A 373 -18.15 -25.73 -9.09
CA GLY A 373 -18.79 -27.04 -9.10
C GLY A 373 -17.94 -28.12 -9.74
N TYR A 374 -16.61 -28.12 -9.50
CA TYR A 374 -15.74 -29.19 -10.01
C TYR A 374 -16.18 -30.55 -9.49
N THR A 375 -16.24 -31.53 -10.38
CA THR A 375 -16.54 -32.92 -10.02
C THR A 375 -15.28 -33.64 -9.54
N THR A 376 -14.10 -33.21 -10.03
CA THR A 376 -12.82 -33.83 -9.71
C THR A 376 -11.79 -32.78 -9.37
N VAL A 377 -11.12 -32.94 -8.22
CA VAL A 377 -10.01 -32.09 -7.79
C VAL A 377 -8.75 -32.94 -7.64
N ILE A 378 -7.72 -32.63 -8.42
CA ILE A 378 -6.40 -33.24 -8.34
C ILE A 378 -5.48 -32.29 -7.58
N ASN A 379 -4.91 -32.79 -6.48
CA ASN A 379 -3.92 -32.06 -5.71
C ASN A 379 -2.50 -32.47 -6.13
N HIS A 380 -1.75 -31.53 -6.69
CA HIS A 380 -0.33 -31.67 -6.98
C HIS A 380 0.52 -30.61 -6.24
N SER A 381 -0.13 -29.78 -5.42
CA SER A 381 0.49 -28.65 -4.73
C SER A 381 1.35 -29.10 -3.54
N GLY A 382 0.98 -30.19 -2.88
CA GLY A 382 1.58 -30.66 -1.62
C GLY A 382 1.07 -29.93 -0.38
N ILE A 383 -0.04 -29.21 -0.49
CA ILE A 383 -0.78 -28.65 0.66
C ILE A 383 -1.97 -29.56 0.93
N ASP A 384 -2.24 -29.84 2.20
CA ASP A 384 -3.41 -30.61 2.62
C ASP A 384 -4.66 -29.73 2.69
N PHE A 385 -5.76 -30.25 2.15
CA PHE A 385 -7.04 -29.56 2.01
C PHE A 385 -8.17 -30.39 2.60
N GLU A 386 -9.09 -29.73 3.29
CA GLU A 386 -10.28 -30.36 3.89
C GLU A 386 -11.41 -30.59 2.86
N ILE A 387 -11.05 -31.06 1.67
CA ILE A 387 -11.97 -31.43 0.57
C ILE A 387 -11.50 -32.73 -0.07
N GLU A 388 -12.40 -33.45 -0.76
CA GLU A 388 -12.03 -34.66 -1.49
C GLU A 388 -11.06 -34.31 -2.63
N THR A 389 -9.86 -34.88 -2.61
CA THR A 389 -8.86 -34.68 -3.65
C THR A 389 -8.15 -35.97 -4.02
N ILE A 390 -7.71 -36.05 -5.28
CA ILE A 390 -6.77 -37.07 -5.75
C ILE A 390 -5.36 -36.50 -5.57
N ASP A 391 -4.63 -36.97 -4.55
CA ASP A 391 -3.24 -36.58 -4.35
C ASP A 391 -2.33 -37.27 -5.37
N THR A 392 -1.52 -36.47 -6.06
CA THR A 392 -0.60 -36.91 -7.10
C THR A 392 0.85 -36.54 -6.79
N ARG A 393 1.13 -36.00 -5.60
CA ARG A 393 2.48 -35.63 -5.17
C ARG A 393 2.98 -36.62 -4.11
N PRO A 394 3.88 -37.55 -4.45
CA PRO A 394 4.40 -38.51 -3.48
C PRO A 394 5.23 -37.82 -2.38
N ASP A 395 5.16 -38.38 -1.17
CA ASP A 395 5.91 -37.90 -0.01
C ASP A 395 7.42 -37.86 -0.27
N GLY A 396 8.05 -36.76 0.13
CA GLY A 396 9.49 -36.54 -0.05
C GLY A 396 9.96 -36.38 -1.50
N VAL A 397 9.04 -36.35 -2.47
CA VAL A 397 9.36 -36.21 -3.88
C VAL A 397 9.05 -34.79 -4.36
N GLY A 398 10.02 -34.18 -5.06
CA GLY A 398 9.83 -32.88 -5.69
C GLY A 398 8.70 -32.95 -6.74
N ALA A 399 7.80 -31.97 -6.74
CA ALA A 399 6.62 -31.95 -7.61
C ALA A 399 6.97 -32.11 -9.10
N SER A 400 8.04 -31.46 -9.57
CA SER A 400 8.47 -31.57 -10.97
C SER A 400 9.35 -32.78 -11.28
N SER A 401 9.43 -33.77 -10.40
CA SER A 401 10.14 -35.02 -10.67
C SER A 401 9.40 -35.86 -11.70
N LYS A 402 10.12 -36.76 -12.38
CA LYS A 402 9.53 -37.68 -13.35
C LYS A 402 8.46 -38.58 -12.71
N ALA A 403 8.68 -39.03 -11.48
CA ALA A 403 7.74 -39.89 -10.75
C ALA A 403 6.44 -39.16 -10.44
N ALA A 404 6.52 -37.97 -9.84
CA ALA A 404 5.33 -37.18 -9.51
C ALA A 404 4.54 -36.76 -10.78
N CYS A 405 5.24 -36.35 -11.84
CA CYS A 405 4.58 -36.01 -13.11
C CYS A 405 3.95 -37.22 -13.83
N GLU A 406 4.44 -38.44 -13.59
CA GLU A 406 3.82 -39.67 -14.11
C GLU A 406 2.51 -39.98 -13.38
N VAL A 407 2.50 -39.88 -12.04
CA VAL A 407 1.27 -40.04 -11.24
C VAL A 407 0.22 -39.00 -11.65
N LEU A 408 0.64 -37.74 -11.81
CA LEU A 408 -0.24 -36.67 -12.30
C LEU A 408 -0.82 -37.00 -13.68
N ARG A 409 -0.01 -37.49 -14.62
CA ARG A 409 -0.47 -37.89 -15.96
C ARG A 409 -1.52 -38.99 -15.88
N GLN A 410 -1.26 -40.04 -15.10
CA GLN A 410 -2.16 -41.17 -14.95
C GLN A 410 -3.50 -40.77 -14.32
N ALA A 411 -3.49 -39.85 -13.34
CA ALA A 411 -4.71 -39.30 -12.76
C ALA A 411 -5.56 -38.56 -13.80
N ILE A 412 -4.94 -37.75 -14.66
CA ILE A 412 -5.62 -37.03 -15.75
C ILE A 412 -6.21 -38.00 -16.78
N GLU A 413 -5.42 -38.97 -17.24
CA GLU A 413 -5.86 -39.98 -18.23
C GLU A 413 -7.02 -40.84 -17.70
N SER A 414 -7.07 -41.09 -16.38
CA SER A 414 -8.15 -41.87 -15.78
C SER A 414 -9.52 -41.21 -15.81
N ILE A 415 -9.54 -39.87 -15.79
CA ILE A 415 -10.77 -39.07 -15.86
C ILE A 415 -11.31 -39.06 -17.31
N GLU A 416 -10.43 -39.27 -18.30
CA GLU A 416 -10.77 -39.26 -19.73
C GLU A 416 -11.37 -40.58 -20.25
N GLY A 417 -11.52 -41.61 -19.41
CA GLY A 417 -12.19 -42.85 -19.76
C GLY A 417 -11.31 -44.09 -19.99
N GLU A 418 -10.02 -44.06 -19.62
CA GLU A 418 -9.24 -45.29 -19.43
C GLU A 418 -9.26 -45.70 -17.93
N PRO A 419 -9.88 -46.83 -17.54
CA PRO A 419 -10.07 -47.15 -16.14
C PRO A 419 -8.73 -47.48 -15.46
N MET A 420 -8.33 -46.64 -14.51
CA MET A 420 -7.21 -46.92 -13.61
C MET A 420 -7.60 -47.97 -12.56
N ARG A 421 -6.69 -48.92 -12.31
CA ARG A 421 -6.86 -49.97 -11.30
C ARG A 421 -6.60 -49.37 -9.91
N GLU A 422 -7.60 -49.45 -9.03
CA GLU A 422 -7.62 -49.13 -7.58
C GLU A 422 -6.34 -49.47 -6.79
N LYS A 423 -5.53 -50.43 -7.25
CA LYS A 423 -4.27 -50.83 -6.59
C LYS A 423 -3.13 -49.82 -6.71
N ALA A 424 -3.26 -48.74 -7.49
CA ALA A 424 -2.22 -47.72 -7.62
C ALA A 424 -2.15 -46.74 -6.44
N PHE A 425 -3.21 -46.62 -5.64
CA PHE A 425 -3.32 -45.58 -4.59
C PHE A 425 -2.85 -46.00 -3.19
N LEU A 426 -2.43 -47.25 -2.96
CA LEU A 426 -2.14 -47.71 -1.61
C LEU A 426 -0.84 -48.51 -1.52
N ARG A 427 0.27 -47.80 -1.26
CA ARG A 427 1.33 -48.12 -0.26
C ARG A 427 1.96 -46.76 0.10
N HIS A 428 1.83 -46.26 1.33
CA HIS A 428 2.44 -46.84 2.51
C HIS A 428 1.62 -46.56 3.78
N SER A 429 1.51 -47.62 4.60
CA SER A 429 1.20 -47.62 6.03
C SER A 429 2.29 -46.94 6.85
#